data_AF-A0A6J6HHQ4-F1
#
_entry.id   AF-A0A6J6HHQ4-F1
#
_cell.length_a   1.000
_cell.length_b   1.000
_cell.length_c   1.000
_cell.angle_alpha   90.00
_cell.angle_beta   90.00
_cell.angle_gamma   90.00
#
_symmetry.space_group_name_H-M   'P 1'
#
loop_
_entity.id
_entity.type
_entity.pdbx_description
1 polymer ?
#
loop_
_entity_poly.entity_id
_entity_poly.type
_entity_poly.pdbx_seq_one_letter_code
_entity_poly.pdbx_strand_id
1 'polypeptide(L)' 'MGHARRRTEGIPLLHAKFKTNLARIFGQAQQDAIAKVSLDRAGLEKMSIVEYLDLYVNKDYQPNL' A
#
# COMPACT_ATOMS: atom_id res chain seq x y z
N MET A 1 -5.66 -17.19 10.90
CA MET A 1 -4.55 -17.16 9.92
C MET A 1 -3.71 -15.92 10.16
N GLY A 2 -2.78 -15.99 11.12
CA GLY A 2 -2.02 -14.80 11.55
C GLY A 2 -0.82 -15.12 12.44
N HIS A 3 -0.80 -16.33 13.01
CA HIS A 3 0.34 -16.89 13.74
C HIS A 3 1.60 -16.99 12.88
N ALA A 4 2.78 -16.71 13.45
CA ALA A 4 4.06 -16.68 12.73
C ALA A 4 4.37 -17.97 11.95
N ARG A 5 4.05 -19.14 12.53
CA ARG A 5 4.22 -20.46 11.89
C ARG A 5 3.39 -20.67 10.62
N ARG A 6 2.40 -19.81 10.33
CA ARG A 6 1.53 -19.90 9.16
C ARG A 6 1.70 -18.71 8.22
N ARG A 7 2.87 -18.06 8.21
CA ARG A 7 3.13 -16.91 7.35
C ARG A 7 3.07 -17.26 5.86
N THR A 8 3.51 -18.45 5.45
CA THR A 8 3.40 -18.92 4.07
C THR A 8 1.94 -18.92 3.58
N GLU A 9 1.00 -19.35 4.43
CA GLU A 9 -0.42 -19.33 4.09
C GLU A 9 -1.05 -17.93 4.31
N GLY A 10 -0.55 -17.17 5.29
CA GLY A 10 -1.14 -15.90 5.72
C GLY A 10 -0.72 -14.68 4.89
N ILE A 11 0.50 -14.63 4.37
CA ILE A 11 1.00 -13.49 3.58
C ILE A 11 0.14 -13.25 2.32
N PRO A 12 -0.22 -14.28 1.52
CA PRO A 12 -1.12 -14.08 0.38
C PRO A 12 -2.46 -13.43 0.78
N LEU A 13 -3.01 -13.81 1.94
CA LEU A 13 -4.25 -13.22 2.46
C LEU A 13 -4.05 -11.76 2.92
N LEU A 14 -2.89 -11.44 3.50
CA LEU A 14 -2.55 -10.07 3.86
C LEU A 14 -2.38 -9.19 2.61
N HIS A 15 -1.75 -9.69 1.54
CA HIS A 15 -1.65 -8.98 0.27
C HIS A 15 -3.03 -8.71 -0.35
N ALA A 16 -3.91 -9.72 -0.35
CA ALA A 16 -5.28 -9.55 -0.82
C ALA A 16 -6.04 -8.48 0.00
N LYS A 17 -5.97 -8.56 1.34
CA LYS A 17 -6.58 -7.58 2.24
C LYS A 17 -6.05 -6.17 2.00
N PHE A 18 -4.74 -6.03 1.79
CA PHE A 18 -4.11 -4.74 1.49
C PHE A 18 -4.69 -4.13 0.21
N LYS A 19 -4.71 -4.88 -0.89
CA LYS A 19 -5.30 -4.43 -2.17
C LYS A 19 -6.79 -4.09 -2.04
N THR A 20 -7.58 -4.93 -1.38
CA THR A 20 -9.01 -4.64 -1.11
C THR A 20 -9.20 -3.34 -0.35
N ASN A 21 -8.33 -3.03 0.62
CA ASN A 21 -8.45 -1.79 1.38
C ASN A 21 -8.02 -0.57 0.57
N LEU A 22 -6.99 -0.66 -0.27
CA LEU A 22 -6.63 0.43 -1.18
C LEU A 22 -7.79 0.78 -2.12
N ALA A 23 -8.48 -0.24 -2.64
CA ALA A 23 -9.62 -0.07 -3.55
C ALA A 23 -10.83 0.64 -2.92
N ARG A 24 -10.90 0.74 -1.58
CA ARG A 24 -11.97 1.48 -0.88
C ARG A 24 -11.73 2.98 -0.83
N ILE A 25 -10.48 3.42 -1.01
CA ILE A 25 -10.07 4.81 -0.78
C ILE A 25 -9.55 5.46 -2.07
N PHE A 26 -8.84 4.70 -2.91
CA PHE A 26 -8.08 5.24 -4.03
C PHE A 26 -8.61 4.74 -5.38
N GLY A 27 -8.46 5.55 -6.43
CA GLY A 27 -8.70 5.11 -7.81
C GLY A 27 -7.63 4.12 -8.30
N GLN A 28 -7.96 3.33 -9.34
CA GLN A 28 -7.13 2.21 -9.80
C GLN A 28 -5.64 2.57 -10.01
N ALA A 29 -5.36 3.69 -10.68
CA ALA A 29 -3.98 4.13 -10.95
C ALA A 29 -3.17 4.39 -9.66
N GLN A 30 -3.80 4.93 -8.62
CA GLN A 30 -3.15 5.20 -7.34
C GLN A 30 -2.99 3.91 -6.52
N GLN A 31 -3.99 3.02 -6.56
CA GLN A 31 -3.87 1.68 -5.97
C GLN A 31 -2.66 0.92 -6.54
N ASP A 32 -2.49 0.94 -7.87
CA ASP A 32 -1.40 0.24 -8.55
C ASP A 32 -0.03 0.84 -8.21
N ALA A 33 0.07 2.18 -8.17
CA ALA A 33 1.29 2.87 -7.77
C ALA A 33 1.71 2.51 -6.34
N ILE A 34 0.77 2.57 -5.39
CA ILE A 34 1.00 2.17 -4.00
C ILE A 34 1.42 0.70 -3.93
N ALA A 35 0.64 -0.21 -4.54
CA ALA A 35 0.89 -1.64 -4.44
C ALA A 35 2.22 -2.07 -5.06
N LYS A 36 2.63 -1.42 -6.17
CA LYS A 36 3.91 -1.68 -6.83
C LYS A 36 5.09 -1.44 -5.89
N VAL A 37 5.08 -0.33 -5.14
CA VAL A 37 6.17 0.00 -4.21
C VAL A 37 6.04 -0.83 -2.93
N SER A 38 4.87 -0.89 -2.29
CA SER A 38 4.72 -1.56 -0.99
C SER A 38 5.02 -3.06 -1.02
N LEU A 39 4.87 -3.72 -2.18
CA LEU A 39 5.13 -5.16 -2.35
C LEU A 39 6.56 -5.47 -2.84
N ASP A 40 7.34 -4.46 -3.22
CA ASP A 40 8.77 -4.57 -3.52
C ASP A 40 9.58 -4.03 -2.33
N ARG A 41 10.02 -4.94 -1.46
CA ARG A 41 10.79 -4.58 -0.27
C ARG A 41 12.06 -3.79 -0.60
N ALA A 42 12.81 -4.22 -1.61
CA ALA A 42 14.09 -3.60 -1.94
C ALA A 42 13.90 -2.20 -2.54
N GLY A 43 12.81 -2.01 -3.30
CA GLY A 43 12.40 -0.69 -3.78
C GLY A 43 11.93 0.22 -2.65
N LEU A 44 11.06 -0.29 -1.77
CA LEU A 44 10.50 0.46 -0.65
C LEU A 44 11.59 0.96 0.32
N GLU A 45 12.57 0.12 0.66
CA GLU A 45 13.67 0.47 1.57
C GLU A 45 14.58 1.60 1.02
N LYS A 46 14.54 1.87 -0.29
CA LYS A 46 15.32 2.93 -0.95
C LYS A 46 14.51 4.19 -1.23
N MET A 47 13.19 4.14 -1.14
CA MET A 47 12.31 5.26 -1.45
C MET A 47 12.38 6.31 -0.34
N SER A 48 12.27 7.59 -0.69
CA SER A 48 12.08 8.64 0.31
C SER A 48 10.77 8.42 1.07
N ILE A 49 10.78 8.70 2.38
CA ILE A 49 9.58 8.66 3.21
C ILE A 49 8.52 9.64 2.68
N VAL A 50 8.94 10.84 2.25
CA VAL A 50 8.02 11.87 1.73
C VAL A 50 7.35 11.36 0.46
N GLU A 51 8.14 10.88 -0.50
CA GLU A 51 7.62 10.38 -1.77
C GLU A 51 6.68 9.17 -1.57
N TYR A 52 6.98 8.30 -0.60
CA TYR A 52 6.10 7.16 -0.29
C TYR A 52 4.76 7.62 0.28
N LEU A 53 4.76 8.59 1.21
CA LEU A 53 3.53 9.11 1.81
C LEU A 53 2.70 9.93 0.81
N ASP A 54 3.34 10.61 -0.12
CA ASP A 54 2.65 11.34 -1.21
C ASP A 54 1.79 10.40 -2.07
N LEU A 55 2.17 9.12 -2.19
CA LEU A 55 1.34 8.12 -2.88
C LEU A 55 -0.04 7.92 -2.23
N TYR A 56 -0.21 8.27 -0.95
CA TYR A 56 -1.44 8.07 -0.17
C TYR A 56 -2.29 9.33 -0.02
N VAL A 57 -1.86 10.47 -0.56
CA VAL A 57 -2.64 11.71 -0.51
C VAL A 57 -3.79 11.61 -1.51
N ASN A 58 -5.02 11.92 -1.07
CA ASN A 58 -6.14 12.06 -1.99
C ASN A 58 -5.88 13.30 -2.86
N LYS A 59 -5.95 13.17 -4.19
CA LYS A 59 -5.71 14.28 -5.11
C LYS A 59 -6.73 15.42 -4.96
N ASP A 60 -7.89 15.12 -4.38
CA ASP A 60 -8.94 16.11 -4.09
C ASP A 60 -8.79 16.73 -2.70
N TYR A 61 -7.75 16.36 -1.93
CA TYR A 61 -7.47 16.93 -0.63
C TYR A 61 -7.04 18.40 -0.79
N GLN A 62 -7.94 19.31 -0.44
CA GLN A 62 -7.66 20.72 -0.27
C GLN A 62 -7.29 20.94 1.22
N PRO A 63 -6.02 21.22 1.56
CA PRO A 63 -5.70 21.63 2.92
C PRO A 63 -6.38 22.97 3.20
N ASN A 64 -7.15 23.05 4.29
CA ASN A 64 -7.67 24.32 4.78
C ASN A 64 -6.46 25.17 5.22
N LEU A 65 -6.09 26.17 4.41
CA LEU A 65 -5.17 27.25 4.77
C LEU A 65 -5.95 28.45 5.30
#